data_AF-A0A3A0CTV6-F1
#
_entry.id   AF-A0A3A0CTV6-F1
#
_cell.length_a   1.000
_cell.length_b   1.000
_cell.length_c   1.000
_cell.angle_alpha   90.00
_cell.angle_beta   90.00
_cell.angle_gamma   90.00
#
_symmetry.space_group_name_H-M   'P 1'
#
loop_
_entity.id
_entity.type
_entity.pdbx_description
1 polymer ?
#
loop_
_entity_poly.entity_id
_entity_poly.type
_entity_poly.pdbx_seq_one_letter_code
_entity_poly.pdbx_strand_id
1 'polypeptide(L)'
;MNGGVAGSQSGPSQGRRSRASGDGRLRARDLPDAAQQVRAALAAGDIEKATRLVDRARGVFESTRPSIKSEDIADWRILDAKIQLQLKRYEAAGLAAMKVVILQPDSPRVAEGLCLTGEAYEGLGRPEKAASLFRECMNTKRVDPEVRRRAEAGLARLKGKVPSK
;
A
#
# COMPACT_ATOMS: atom_id res chain seq x y z
N MET A 1 -24.77 -70.51 0.91
CA MET A 1 -23.51 -70.06 0.29
C MET A 1 -23.33 -68.59 0.62
N ASN A 2 -22.28 -68.28 1.40
CA ASN A 2 -21.84 -66.92 1.71
C ASN A 2 -20.93 -66.40 0.58
N GLY A 3 -21.04 -65.10 0.30
CA GLY A 3 -20.20 -64.33 -0.61
C GLY A 3 -21.04 -63.18 -1.15
N GLY A 4 -20.77 -61.90 -0.95
CA GLY A 4 -19.57 -61.20 -0.53
C GLY A 4 -19.50 -59.94 -1.39
N VAL A 5 -19.35 -58.76 -0.74
CA VAL A 5 -18.75 -57.49 -1.22
C VAL A 5 -19.28 -56.84 -2.51
N ALA A 6 -19.27 -55.54 -2.77
CA ALA A 6 -19.03 -54.28 -2.06
C ALA A 6 -19.24 -53.16 -3.10
N GLY A 7 -19.49 -51.93 -2.64
CA GLY A 7 -19.27 -50.69 -3.42
C GLY A 7 -20.43 -50.28 -4.33
N SER A 8 -20.80 -49.02 -4.48
CA SER A 8 -20.14 -47.77 -4.11
C SER A 8 -21.20 -46.68 -3.99
N GLN A 9 -21.32 -46.09 -2.80
CA GLN A 9 -22.08 -44.86 -2.61
C GLN A 9 -21.30 -43.70 -3.24
N SER A 10 -21.92 -43.06 -4.23
CA SER A 10 -21.50 -41.79 -4.80
C SER A 10 -21.63 -40.69 -3.74
N GLY A 11 -20.52 -40.37 -3.07
CA GLY A 11 -20.43 -39.17 -2.24
C GLY A 11 -20.32 -37.92 -3.13
N PRO A 12 -21.08 -36.85 -2.87
CA PRO A 12 -20.87 -35.58 -3.55
C PRO A 12 -19.48 -35.05 -3.21
N SER A 13 -18.75 -34.75 -4.28
CA SER A 13 -17.41 -34.18 -4.32
C SER A 13 -17.33 -32.91 -3.47
N GLN A 14 -16.61 -33.09 -2.37
CA GLN A 14 -15.93 -32.13 -1.51
C GLN A 14 -15.99 -30.68 -2.04
N GLY A 15 -16.84 -29.90 -1.37
CA GLY A 15 -16.71 -28.45 -1.36
C GLY A 15 -15.26 -28.08 -1.03
N ARG A 16 -14.73 -27.12 -1.78
CA ARG A 16 -13.48 -26.42 -1.48
C ARG A 16 -13.63 -25.80 -0.10
N ARG A 17 -13.30 -26.57 0.93
CA ARG A 17 -13.09 -26.07 2.28
C ARG A 17 -11.85 -25.21 2.20
N SER A 18 -12.08 -23.91 2.02
CA SER A 18 -11.17 -22.88 2.50
C SER A 18 -10.84 -23.23 3.94
N ARG A 19 -9.72 -23.92 4.15
CA ARG A 19 -9.15 -24.09 5.46
C ARG A 19 -8.70 -22.70 5.87
N ALA A 20 -9.57 -22.02 6.61
CA ALA A 20 -9.20 -20.96 7.52
C ALA A 20 -8.21 -21.59 8.52
N SER A 21 -6.94 -21.64 8.13
CA SER A 21 -5.87 -22.11 9.00
C SER A 21 -5.60 -21.05 10.04
N GLY A 22 -6.16 -21.28 11.23
CA GLY A 22 -5.53 -21.12 12.55
C GLY A 22 -4.69 -19.87 12.81
N ASP A 23 -5.20 -19.07 13.75
CA ASP A 23 -4.55 -18.01 14.55
C ASP A 23 -4.73 -16.55 14.08
N GLY A 24 -5.36 -16.27 12.93
CA GLY A 24 -5.66 -14.88 12.52
C GLY A 24 -4.43 -13.97 12.35
N ARG A 25 -3.21 -14.47 12.54
CA ARG A 25 -1.95 -13.76 12.33
C ARG A 25 -1.55 -13.86 10.86
N LEU A 26 -1.31 -12.70 10.25
CA LEU A 26 -0.79 -12.63 8.88
C LEU A 26 0.65 -13.19 8.87
N ARG A 27 1.04 -13.96 7.86
CA ARG A 27 2.42 -14.45 7.71
C ARG A 27 3.10 -13.78 6.52
N ALA A 28 4.43 -13.85 6.46
CA ALA A 28 5.22 -13.25 5.38
C ALA A 28 4.77 -13.70 3.97
N ARG A 29 4.43 -14.98 3.82
CA ARG A 29 3.93 -15.54 2.54
C ARG A 29 2.57 -14.98 2.11
N ASP A 30 1.77 -14.44 3.04
CA ASP A 30 0.42 -13.92 2.79
C ASP A 30 0.45 -12.41 2.47
N LEU A 31 1.62 -11.76 2.57
CA LEU A 31 1.78 -10.32 2.35
C LEU A 31 1.36 -9.85 0.94
N PRO A 32 1.65 -10.58 -0.15
CA PRO A 32 1.21 -10.14 -1.48
C PRO A 32 -0.34 -10.07 -1.58
N ASP A 33 -1.03 -11.09 -1.09
CA ASP A 33 -2.48 -11.17 -1.09
C ASP A 33 -3.09 -10.10 -0.17
N ALA A 34 -2.49 -9.88 1.01
CA ALA A 34 -2.93 -8.84 1.92
C ALA A 34 -2.73 -7.43 1.35
N ALA A 35 -1.63 -7.17 0.63
CA ALA A 35 -1.42 -5.91 -0.07
C ALA A 35 -2.51 -5.67 -1.13
N GLN A 36 -2.91 -6.71 -1.86
CA GLN A 36 -4.02 -6.62 -2.80
C GLN A 36 -5.36 -6.32 -2.11
N GLN A 37 -5.61 -6.93 -0.96
CA GLN A 37 -6.80 -6.64 -0.15
C GLN A 37 -6.80 -5.21 0.38
N VAL A 38 -5.65 -4.65 0.77
CA VAL A 38 -5.52 -3.25 1.17
C VAL A 38 -5.84 -2.33 -0.01
N ARG A 39 -5.30 -2.60 -1.20
CA ARG A 39 -5.61 -1.80 -2.41
C ARG A 39 -7.10 -1.82 -2.73
N ALA A 40 -7.73 -3.00 -2.66
CA ALA A 40 -9.17 -3.13 -2.87
C ALA A 40 -9.99 -2.39 -1.80
N ALA A 41 -9.59 -2.48 -0.53
CA ALA A 41 -10.25 -1.77 0.57
C ALA A 41 -10.12 -0.25 0.41
N LEU A 42 -8.95 0.26 0.05
CA LEU A 42 -8.71 1.67 -0.26
C LEU A 42 -9.59 2.16 -1.41
N ALA A 43 -9.72 1.39 -2.49
CA ALA A 43 -10.58 1.71 -3.62
C ALA A 43 -12.07 1.71 -3.24
N ALA A 44 -12.48 0.84 -2.32
CA ALA A 44 -13.84 0.79 -1.78
C ALA A 44 -14.11 1.84 -0.68
N GLY A 45 -13.11 2.60 -0.24
CA GLY A 45 -13.23 3.53 0.89
C GLY A 45 -13.32 2.84 2.26
N ASP A 46 -13.06 1.53 2.34
CA ASP A 46 -13.04 0.76 3.59
C ASP A 46 -11.71 0.96 4.32
N ILE A 47 -11.57 2.15 4.91
CA ILE A 47 -10.33 2.59 5.58
C ILE A 47 -10.03 1.72 6.80
N GLU A 48 -11.07 1.26 7.49
CA GLU A 48 -10.92 0.45 8.70
C GLU A 48 -10.30 -0.91 8.38
N LYS A 49 -10.79 -1.58 7.33
CA LYS A 49 -10.19 -2.83 6.86
C LYS A 49 -8.77 -2.62 6.35
N ALA A 50 -8.53 -1.56 5.58
CA ALA A 50 -7.19 -1.22 5.07
C ALA A 50 -6.20 -1.03 6.23
N THR A 51 -6.59 -0.26 7.24
CA THR A 51 -5.78 0.01 8.44
C THR A 51 -5.46 -1.29 9.19
N ARG A 52 -6.48 -2.12 9.46
CA ARG A 52 -6.29 -3.41 10.16
C ARG A 52 -5.32 -4.33 9.42
N LEU A 53 -5.38 -4.36 8.09
CA LEU A 53 -4.47 -5.18 7.28
C LEU A 53 -3.03 -4.65 7.30
N VAL A 54 -2.83 -3.34 7.22
CA VAL A 54 -1.50 -2.71 7.32
C VAL A 54 -0.88 -2.91 8.69
N ASP A 55 -1.64 -2.77 9.77
CA ASP A 55 -1.13 -3.01 11.13
C ASP A 55 -0.71 -4.47 11.33
N ARG A 56 -1.48 -5.42 10.80
CA ARG A 56 -1.10 -6.85 10.79
C ARG A 56 0.19 -7.09 9.99
N ALA A 57 0.35 -6.45 8.82
CA ALA A 57 1.57 -6.55 8.03
C ALA A 57 2.77 -5.92 8.73
N ARG A 58 2.58 -4.80 9.44
CA ARG A 58 3.63 -4.16 10.25
C ARG A 58 4.20 -5.12 11.29
N GLY A 59 3.34 -5.85 11.99
CA GLY A 59 3.78 -6.89 12.95
C GLY A 59 4.65 -7.96 12.30
N VAL A 60 4.36 -8.36 11.06
CA VAL A 60 5.19 -9.32 10.30
C VAL A 60 6.56 -8.73 9.95
N PHE A 61 6.61 -7.48 9.51
CA PHE A 61 7.89 -6.82 9.20
C PHE A 61 8.77 -6.70 10.43
N GLU A 62 8.20 -6.40 11.60
CA GLU A 62 8.94 -6.29 12.85
C GLU A 62 9.49 -7.64 13.31
N SER A 63 8.73 -8.73 13.14
CA SER A 63 9.15 -10.07 13.54
C SER A 63 10.09 -10.80 12.56
N THR A 64 10.08 -10.43 11.28
CA THR A 64 10.72 -11.23 10.19
C THR A 64 11.65 -10.40 9.30
N ARG A 65 12.04 -9.22 9.80
CA ARG A 65 12.79 -8.17 9.10
C ARG A 65 13.97 -8.63 8.22
N PRO A 66 14.77 -9.67 8.57
CA PRO A 66 15.89 -10.10 7.73
C PRO A 66 15.49 -10.80 6.41
N SER A 67 14.26 -11.29 6.26
CA SER A 67 13.88 -12.19 5.15
C SER A 67 12.92 -11.58 4.13
N ILE A 68 12.52 -10.32 4.32
CA ILE A 68 11.52 -9.66 3.48
C ILE A 68 12.24 -8.78 2.44
N LYS A 69 11.83 -8.89 1.18
CA LYS A 69 12.44 -8.13 0.10
C LYS A 69 12.19 -6.63 0.31
N SER A 70 13.20 -5.82 0.01
CA SER A 70 13.11 -4.35 0.15
C SER A 70 11.95 -3.76 -0.66
N GLU A 71 11.66 -4.32 -1.83
CA GLU A 71 10.55 -3.92 -2.70
C GLU A 71 9.18 -4.09 -2.03
N ASP A 72 8.95 -5.20 -1.34
CA ASP A 72 7.70 -5.44 -0.61
C ASP A 72 7.52 -4.38 0.49
N ILE A 73 8.60 -4.05 1.20
CA ILE A 73 8.55 -3.02 2.24
C ILE A 73 8.22 -1.64 1.64
N ALA A 74 8.71 -1.33 0.44
CA ALA A 74 8.37 -0.08 -0.25
C ALA A 74 6.87 -0.01 -0.57
N ASP A 75 6.32 -1.09 -1.14
CA ASP A 75 4.90 -1.20 -1.47
C ASP A 75 4.01 -1.00 -0.24
N TRP A 76 4.34 -1.65 0.88
CA TRP A 76 3.57 -1.51 2.11
C TRP A 76 3.65 -0.11 2.73
N ARG A 77 4.79 0.58 2.60
CA ARG A 77 4.91 1.98 3.04
C ARG A 77 4.07 2.93 2.20
N ILE A 78 3.98 2.71 0.89
CA ILE A 78 3.08 3.47 0.01
C ILE A 78 1.61 3.24 0.42
N LEU A 79 1.23 2.00 0.72
CA LEU A 79 -0.13 1.68 1.17
C LEU A 79 -0.45 2.36 2.51
N ASP A 80 0.47 2.32 3.48
CA ASP A 80 0.32 3.03 4.76
C ASP A 80 0.16 4.54 4.52
N ALA A 81 1.02 5.15 3.70
CA ALA A 81 0.92 6.58 3.38
C ALA A 81 -0.44 6.97 2.79
N LYS A 82 -0.99 6.16 1.86
CA LYS A 82 -2.34 6.39 1.30
C LYS A 82 -3.44 6.34 2.35
N ILE A 83 -3.38 5.36 3.25
CA ILE A 83 -4.32 5.25 4.39
C ILE A 83 -4.23 6.51 5.25
N GLN A 84 -3.03 6.93 5.62
CA GLN A 84 -2.84 8.11 6.48
C GLN A 84 -3.36 9.39 5.81
N LEU A 85 -3.21 9.56 4.50
CA LEU A 85 -3.79 10.69 3.76
C LEU A 85 -5.32 10.67 3.81
N GLN A 86 -5.96 9.50 3.63
CA GLN A 86 -7.42 9.39 3.74
C GLN A 86 -7.92 9.68 5.15
N LEU A 87 -7.12 9.35 6.17
CA LEU A 87 -7.36 9.73 7.57
C LEU A 87 -7.00 11.18 7.90
N LYS A 88 -6.55 11.99 6.93
CA LYS A 88 -6.04 13.36 7.11
C LYS A 88 -4.89 13.49 8.10
N ARG A 89 -4.16 12.39 8.35
CA ARG A 89 -2.97 12.33 9.20
C ARG A 89 -1.73 12.66 8.38
N TYR A 90 -1.64 13.90 7.95
CA TYR A 90 -0.67 14.32 6.94
C TYR A 90 0.79 14.11 7.38
N GLU A 91 1.12 14.32 8.65
CA GLU A 91 2.49 14.08 9.16
C GLU A 91 2.89 12.59 9.04
N ALA A 92 1.98 11.70 9.46
CA ALA A 92 2.20 10.25 9.36
C ALA A 92 2.29 9.81 7.90
N ALA A 93 1.44 10.37 7.02
CA ALA A 93 1.48 10.10 5.58
C ALA A 93 2.83 10.49 4.96
N GLY A 94 3.29 11.71 5.21
CA GLY A 94 4.57 12.21 4.69
C GLY A 94 5.74 11.39 5.21
N LEU A 95 5.74 11.01 6.49
CA LEU A 95 6.79 10.16 7.06
C LEU A 95 6.82 8.76 6.44
N ALA A 96 5.67 8.12 6.25
CA ALA A 96 5.57 6.80 5.64
C ALA A 96 6.08 6.81 4.19
N ALA A 97 5.66 7.81 3.41
CA ALA A 97 6.06 7.97 2.01
C ALA A 97 7.54 8.33 1.86
N MET A 98 8.08 9.27 2.65
CA MET A 98 9.49 9.67 2.57
C MET A 98 10.45 8.56 2.97
N LYS A 99 10.04 7.62 3.84
CA LYS A 99 10.85 6.44 4.12
C LYS A 99 11.14 5.62 2.86
N VAL A 100 10.24 5.59 1.88
CA VAL A 100 10.52 4.94 0.58
C VAL A 100 11.59 5.72 -0.17
N VAL A 101 11.44 7.03 -0.28
CA VAL A 101 12.39 7.90 -1.00
C VAL A 101 13.81 7.81 -0.41
N ILE A 102 13.92 7.80 0.92
CA ILE A 102 15.21 7.83 1.62
C ILE A 102 15.84 6.45 1.74
N LEU A 103 15.06 5.43 2.15
CA LEU A 103 15.61 4.11 2.46
C LEU A 103 15.68 3.21 1.23
N GLN A 104 14.93 3.54 0.16
CA GLN A 104 14.75 2.70 -1.03
C GLN A 104 14.79 3.56 -2.31
N PRO A 105 15.88 4.33 -2.55
CA PRO A 105 15.96 5.31 -3.63
C PRO A 105 15.90 4.69 -5.04
N ASP A 106 16.18 3.39 -5.19
CA ASP A 106 16.07 2.67 -6.46
C ASP A 106 14.70 2.03 -6.69
N SER A 107 13.79 2.13 -5.71
CA SER A 107 12.46 1.54 -5.81
C SER A 107 11.64 2.20 -6.91
N PRO A 108 10.85 1.43 -7.69
CA PRO A 108 9.88 2.01 -8.63
C PRO A 108 8.82 2.87 -7.91
N ARG A 109 8.71 2.77 -6.58
CA ARG A 109 7.79 3.55 -5.75
C ARG A 109 8.28 4.93 -5.37
N VAL A 110 9.51 5.32 -5.70
CA VAL A 110 10.05 6.63 -5.32
C VAL A 110 9.21 7.79 -5.84
N ALA A 111 8.81 7.75 -7.11
CA ALA A 111 7.96 8.79 -7.68
C ALA A 111 6.62 8.91 -6.93
N GLU A 112 6.01 7.77 -6.61
CA GLU A 112 4.76 7.72 -5.85
C GLU A 112 4.94 8.21 -4.41
N GLY A 113 6.06 7.89 -3.76
CA GLY A 113 6.42 8.39 -2.44
C GLY A 113 6.59 9.92 -2.42
N LEU A 114 7.28 10.48 -3.41
CA LEU A 114 7.42 11.93 -3.58
C LEU A 114 6.06 12.60 -3.76
N CYS A 115 5.19 12.03 -4.61
CA CYS A 115 3.84 12.53 -4.84
C CYS A 115 3.00 12.54 -3.56
N LEU A 116 2.93 11.42 -2.84
CA LEU A 116 2.17 11.30 -1.59
C LEU A 116 2.71 12.22 -0.49
N THR A 117 4.04 12.43 -0.46
CA THR A 117 4.65 13.40 0.46
C THR A 117 4.25 14.83 0.08
N GLY A 118 4.19 15.14 -1.22
CA GLY A 118 3.67 16.43 -1.72
C GLY A 118 2.22 16.68 -1.26
N GLU A 119 1.34 15.68 -1.40
CA GLU A 119 -0.05 15.75 -0.91
C GLU A 119 -0.12 15.95 0.61
N ALA A 120 0.74 15.27 1.36
CA ALA A 120 0.84 15.48 2.80
C ALA A 120 1.26 16.92 3.15
N TYR A 121 2.26 17.49 2.49
CA TYR A 121 2.66 18.87 2.71
C TYR A 121 1.60 19.88 2.28
N GLU A 122 0.83 19.59 1.23
CA GLU A 122 -0.35 20.39 0.85
C GLU A 122 -1.38 20.38 1.98
N GLY A 123 -1.69 19.21 2.53
CA GLY A 123 -2.61 19.05 3.67
C GLY A 123 -2.13 19.74 4.95
N LEU A 124 -0.82 19.87 5.14
CA LEU A 124 -0.19 20.62 6.24
C LEU A 124 -0.12 22.13 6.01
N GLY A 125 -0.66 22.64 4.89
CA GLY A 125 -0.61 24.07 4.59
C GLY A 125 0.80 24.57 4.25
N ARG A 126 1.67 23.70 3.71
CA ARG A 126 3.03 24.04 3.27
C ARG A 126 3.14 23.94 1.74
N PRO A 127 2.47 24.83 0.99
CA PRO A 127 2.29 24.71 -0.45
C PRO A 127 3.60 24.77 -1.24
N GLU A 128 4.62 25.50 -0.76
CA GLU A 128 5.92 25.62 -1.43
C GLU A 128 6.66 24.28 -1.44
N LYS A 129 6.66 23.60 -0.29
CA LYS A 129 7.26 22.26 -0.15
C LYS A 129 6.51 21.23 -0.97
N ALA A 130 5.18 21.27 -0.92
CA ALA A 130 4.32 20.41 -1.73
C ALA A 130 4.63 20.56 -3.23
N ALA A 131 4.71 21.81 -3.72
CA ALA A 131 5.04 22.08 -5.11
C ALA A 131 6.44 21.57 -5.50
N SER A 132 7.43 21.72 -4.62
CA SER A 132 8.77 21.17 -4.87
C SER A 132 8.73 19.65 -5.06
N LEU A 133 8.03 18.94 -4.17
CA LEU A 133 7.93 17.49 -4.20
C LEU A 133 7.15 16.97 -5.42
N PHE A 134 6.09 17.67 -5.82
CA PHE A 134 5.36 17.32 -7.05
C PHE A 134 6.22 17.50 -8.30
N ARG A 135 7.06 18.54 -8.39
CA ARG A 135 8.01 18.70 -9.49
C ARG A 135 9.05 17.58 -9.49
N GLU A 136 9.59 17.25 -8.32
CA GLU A 136 10.59 16.19 -8.17
C GLU A 136 10.02 14.81 -8.53
N CYS A 137 8.78 14.53 -8.13
CA CYS A 137 8.02 13.35 -8.55
C CYS A 137 7.99 13.19 -10.08
N MET A 138 7.62 14.24 -10.81
CA MET A 138 7.53 14.21 -12.28
C MET A 138 8.90 14.05 -12.97
N ASN A 139 9.97 14.49 -12.31
CA ASN A 139 11.34 14.38 -12.80
C ASN A 139 11.99 13.01 -12.47
N THR A 140 11.30 12.14 -11.75
CA THR A 140 11.83 10.81 -11.41
C THR A 140 11.92 9.92 -12.66
N LYS A 141 13.02 9.18 -12.81
CA LYS A 141 13.34 8.36 -14.00
C LYS A 141 12.25 7.34 -14.38
N ARG A 142 11.55 6.79 -13.38
CA ARG A 142 10.50 5.76 -13.54
C ARG A 142 9.19 6.24 -12.93
N VAL A 143 8.69 7.39 -13.39
CA VAL A 143 7.38 7.89 -12.98
C VAL A 143 6.28 7.23 -13.81
N ASP A 144 5.32 6.62 -13.13
CA ASP A 144 4.11 6.09 -13.75
C ASP A 144 3.21 7.24 -14.27
N PRO A 145 2.56 7.10 -15.44
CA PRO A 145 1.71 8.16 -16.00
C PRO A 145 0.58 8.61 -15.06
N GLU A 146 -0.01 7.73 -14.27
CA GLU A 146 -1.05 8.07 -13.30
C GLU A 146 -0.47 8.91 -12.15
N VAL A 147 0.69 8.52 -11.64
CA VAL A 147 1.42 9.27 -10.60
C VAL A 147 1.81 10.66 -11.11
N ARG A 148 2.28 10.76 -12.37
CA ARG A 148 2.58 12.04 -13.01
C ARG A 148 1.35 12.94 -13.07
N ARG A 149 0.22 12.43 -13.58
CA ARG A 149 -1.05 13.18 -13.64
C ARG A 149 -1.49 13.67 -12.27
N ARG A 150 -1.32 12.85 -11.22
CA ARG A 150 -1.66 13.23 -9.85
C ARG A 150 -0.78 14.37 -9.33
N ALA A 151 0.53 14.33 -9.61
CA ALA A 151 1.47 15.40 -9.28
C ALA A 151 1.17 16.71 -10.05
N GLU A 152 0.83 16.62 -11.34
CA GLU A 152 0.40 17.76 -12.15
C GLU A 152 -0.87 18.41 -11.59
N ALA A 153 -1.87 17.59 -11.23
CA ALA A 153 -3.08 18.07 -10.58
C ALA A 153 -2.78 18.73 -9.22
N GLY A 154 -1.85 18.17 -8.45
CA GLY A 154 -1.34 18.78 -7.21
C GLY A 154 -0.75 20.16 -7.45
N LEU A 155 0.16 20.30 -8.41
CA LEU A 155 0.72 21.61 -8.77
C LEU A 155 -0.34 22.60 -9.24
N ALA A 156 -1.32 22.15 -10.03
CA ALA A 156 -2.40 22.99 -10.50
C ALA A 156 -3.22 23.56 -9.33
N ARG A 157 -3.52 22.77 -8.29
CA ARG A 157 -4.21 23.24 -7.07
C ARG A 157 -3.40 24.25 -6.25
N LEU A 158 -2.08 24.20 -6.36
CA LEU A 158 -1.17 25.10 -5.67
C LEU A 158 -0.91 26.40 -6.45
N LYS A 159 -1.35 26.50 -7.71
CA LYS A 159 -1.27 27.76 -8.48
C LYS A 159 -2.07 28.85 -7.75
N GLY A 160 -1.42 29.97 -7.46
CA GLY A 160 -1.98 31.06 -6.65
C GLY A 160 -1.65 31.01 -5.15
N LYS A 161 -1.24 29.85 -4.61
CA LYS A 161 -0.70 29.72 -3.24
C LYS A 161 0.82 29.76 -3.20
N VAL A 162 1.47 29.45 -4.32
CA VAL A 162 2.92 29.53 -4.49
C VAL A 162 3.19 30.63 -5.51
N PRO A 163 3.98 31.66 -5.19
CA PRO A 163 4.33 32.69 -6.15
C PRO A 163 5.12 32.07 -7.31
N SER A 164 4.71 32.38 -8.54
CA SER A 164 5.50 32.11 -9.73
C SER A 164 6.78 32.93 -9.61
N LYS A 165 7.93 32.26 -9.42
CA LYS A 165 9.23 32.91 -9.57
C LYS A 165 9.45 33.30 -11.03
#